data_AF-A0A7C1K769-F1
#
_entry.id   AF-A0A7C1K769-F1
#
_cell.length_a   1.000
_cell.length_b   1.000
_cell.length_c   1.000
_cell.angle_alpha   90.00
_cell.angle_beta   90.00
_cell.angle_gamma   90.00
#
_symmetry.space_group_name_H-M   'P 1'
#
loop_
_entity.id
_entity.type
_entity.pdbx_description
1 polymer ?
#
loop_
_entity_poly.entity_id
_entity_poly.type
_entity_poly.pdbx_seq_one_letter_code
_entity_poly.pdbx_strand_id
1 'polypeptide(L)'
;MERMSLEAFPKELAAKIQEGQRAGLTDEQIVQGIVNLGNVMSRFVKPDSPEEALMKEMWDIATDDEKKMLAGLVLRMGKRVIH
;
A
#
# COMPACT_ATOMS: atom_id res chain seq x y z
N MET A 1 7.58 9.63 17.76
CA MET A 1 6.96 8.76 16.75
C MET A 1 6.50 9.67 15.63
N GLU A 2 7.18 9.64 14.49
CA GLU A 2 6.74 10.39 13.31
C GLU A 2 5.35 9.88 12.91
N ARG A 3 4.41 10.81 12.81
CA ARG A 3 3.05 10.54 12.35
C ARG A 3 3.13 10.18 10.87
N MET A 4 2.63 9.02 10.48
CA MET A 4 2.43 8.72 9.07
C MET A 4 1.33 9.66 8.56
N SER A 5 1.72 10.75 7.89
CA SER A 5 0.76 11.52 7.11
C SER A 5 0.51 10.79 5.78
N LEU A 6 -0.67 10.98 5.19
CA LEU A 6 -0.98 10.49 3.84
C LEU A 6 -0.01 11.00 2.77
N GLU A 7 0.81 12.01 3.07
CA GLU A 7 1.87 12.49 2.18
C GLU A 7 3.19 11.71 2.36
N ALA A 8 3.43 11.14 3.55
CA ALA A 8 4.60 10.33 3.86
C ALA A 8 4.43 8.87 3.42
N PHE A 9 3.23 8.31 3.59
CA PHE A 9 2.93 6.91 3.21
C PHE A 9 3.25 6.59 1.73
N PRO A 10 2.87 7.43 0.74
CA PRO A 10 3.25 7.23 -0.65
C PRO A 10 4.75 7.31 -0.90
N LYS A 11 5.49 8.17 -0.17
CA LYS A 11 6.95 8.30 -0.31
C LYS A 11 7.70 7.08 0.21
N GLU A 12 7.30 6.58 1.38
CA GLU A 12 7.94 5.41 1.97
C GLU A 12 7.63 4.13 1.17
N LEU A 13 6.38 4.00 0.73
CA LEU A 13 5.99 2.94 -0.20
C LEU A 13 6.75 3.06 -1.53
N ALA A 14 6.87 4.27 -2.09
CA ALA A 14 7.64 4.52 -3.30
C ALA A 14 9.11 4.10 -3.17
N ALA A 15 9.74 4.39 -2.04
CA ALA A 15 11.11 3.95 -1.75
C ALA A 15 11.22 2.42 -1.74
N LYS A 16 10.27 1.72 -1.10
CA LYS A 16 10.23 0.25 -1.06
C LYS A 16 9.96 -0.37 -2.43
N ILE A 17 9.09 0.25 -3.23
CA ILE A 17 8.86 -0.14 -4.63
C ILE A 17 10.15 -0.01 -5.44
N GLN A 18 10.87 1.12 -5.32
CA GLN A 18 12.14 1.32 -6.02
C GLN A 18 13.22 0.32 -5.59
N GLU A 19 13.33 0.03 -4.29
CA GLU A 19 14.24 -0.99 -3.78
C GLU A 19 13.95 -2.37 -4.39
N GLY A 20 12.67 -2.78 -4.41
CA GLY A 20 12.24 -4.03 -5.01
C GLY A 20 12.54 -4.09 -6.51
N GLN A 21 12.28 -3.01 -7.25
CA GLN A 21 12.60 -2.94 -8.68
C GLN A 21 14.10 -3.00 -8.95
N ARG A 22 14.93 -2.32 -8.14
CA ARG A 22 16.40 -2.41 -8.24
C ARG A 22 16.91 -3.82 -7.93
N ALA A 23 16.22 -4.55 -7.06
CA ALA A 23 16.50 -5.95 -6.76
C ALA A 23 15.98 -6.93 -7.84
N GLY A 24 15.34 -6.45 -8.91
CA GLY A 24 14.84 -7.26 -10.02
C GLY A 24 13.43 -7.85 -9.81
N LEU A 25 12.69 -7.37 -8.81
CA LEU A 25 11.30 -7.80 -8.60
C LEU A 25 10.38 -7.25 -9.70
N THR A 26 9.47 -8.10 -10.18
CA THR A 26 8.42 -7.67 -11.10
C THR A 26 7.35 -6.87 -10.37
N ASP A 27 6.60 -6.04 -11.11
CA ASP A 27 5.45 -5.31 -10.55
C ASP A 27 4.44 -6.25 -9.89
N GLU A 28 4.26 -7.46 -10.42
CA GLU A 28 3.37 -8.49 -9.88
C GLU A 28 3.83 -9.00 -8.51
N GLN A 29 5.14 -9.21 -8.33
CA GLN A 29 5.72 -9.58 -7.04
C GLN A 29 5.57 -8.44 -6.01
N ILE A 30 5.71 -7.19 -6.46
CA ILE A 30 5.51 -6.00 -5.62
C ILE A 30 4.04 -5.88 -5.20
N VAL A 31 3.09 -6.08 -6.13
CA VAL A 31 1.65 -6.09 -5.82
C VAL A 31 1.34 -7.17 -4.79
N GLN A 32 1.89 -8.38 -4.94
CA GLN A 32 1.69 -9.44 -3.96
C GLN A 32 2.24 -9.07 -2.57
N GLY A 33 3.38 -8.38 -2.53
CA GLY A 33 3.94 -7.83 -1.29
C GLY A 33 3.01 -6.81 -0.62
N ILE A 34 2.42 -5.90 -1.40
CA ILE A 34 1.45 -4.91 -0.92
C ILE A 34 0.18 -5.60 -0.39
N VAL A 35 -0.33 -6.62 -1.08
CA VAL A 35 -1.49 -7.40 -0.61
C VAL A 35 -1.20 -8.08 0.73
N ASN A 36 -0.03 -8.69 0.88
CA ASN A 36 0.38 -9.33 2.13
C ASN A 36 0.48 -8.32 3.27
N LEU A 37 1.08 -7.15 3.00
CA LEU A 37 1.17 -6.07 3.97
C LEU A 37 -0.23 -5.56 4.37
N GLY A 38 -1.12 -5.31 3.40
CA GLY A 38 -2.49 -4.87 3.66
C GLY A 38 -3.28 -5.86 4.51
N ASN A 39 -3.14 -7.17 4.25
CA ASN A 39 -3.77 -8.23 5.05
C ASN A 39 -3.26 -8.32 6.49
N VAL A 40 -1.99 -7.99 6.73
CA VAL A 40 -1.43 -7.88 8.08
C VAL A 40 -1.94 -6.59 8.74
N MET A 41 -1.82 -5.46 8.07
CA MET A 41 -2.18 -4.16 8.63
C MET A 41 -3.68 -4.06 8.96
N SER A 42 -4.58 -4.60 8.12
CA SER A 42 -6.03 -4.53 8.39
C SER A 42 -6.45 -5.23 9.68
N ARG A 43 -5.64 -6.16 10.19
CA ARG A 43 -5.87 -6.90 11.43
C ARG A 43 -5.30 -6.25 12.68
N PHE A 44 -4.22 -5.48 12.55
CA PHE A 44 -3.45 -4.99 13.69
C PHE A 44 -3.42 -3.47 13.81
N VAL A 45 -3.74 -2.74 12.74
CA VAL A 45 -3.69 -1.27 12.72
C VAL A 45 -5.05 -0.70 13.04
N LYS A 46 -5.11 0.08 14.13
CA LYS A 46 -6.22 0.98 14.39
C LYS A 46 -6.00 2.23 13.52
N PRO A 47 -6.98 2.64 12.70
CA PRO A 47 -6.83 3.83 11.89
C PRO A 47 -6.74 5.08 12.79
N ASP A 48 -5.77 5.93 12.52
CA ASP A 48 -5.49 7.18 13.25
C ASP A 48 -6.02 8.41 12.49
N SER A 49 -6.46 8.24 11.24
CA SER A 49 -7.12 9.26 10.41
C SER A 49 -8.37 8.72 9.68
N PRO A 50 -9.31 9.61 9.28
CA PRO A 50 -10.47 9.22 8.47
C PRO A 50 -10.11 8.51 7.15
N GLU A 51 -9.01 8.89 6.51
CA GLU A 51 -8.56 8.29 5.25
C GLU A 51 -7.98 6.89 5.46
N GLU A 52 -7.25 6.67 6.55
CA GLU A 52 -6.82 5.33 6.95
C GLU A 52 -8.02 4.44 7.30
N ALA A 53 -9.04 5.01 7.97
CA ALA A 53 -10.28 4.29 8.26
C ALA A 53 -11.01 3.87 6.99
N LEU A 54 -11.13 4.78 6.01
CA LEU A 54 -11.73 4.49 4.71
C LEU A 54 -10.95 3.40 3.97
N MET A 55 -9.62 3.51 3.90
CA MET A 55 -8.77 2.50 3.25
C MET A 55 -8.92 1.13 3.91
N LYS A 56 -9.00 1.10 5.25
CA LYS A 56 -9.24 -0.14 6.00
C LYS A 56 -10.62 -0.73 5.71
N GLU A 57 -11.67 0.09 5.70
CA GLU A 57 -13.03 -0.36 5.43
C GLU A 57 -13.16 -0.91 4.00
N MET A 58 -12.59 -0.22 3.01
CA MET A 58 -12.50 -0.71 1.63
C MET A 58 -11.74 -2.05 1.56
N TRP A 59 -10.65 -2.19 2.30
CA TRP A 59 -9.87 -3.43 2.33
C TRP A 59 -10.61 -4.60 2.98
N ASP A 60 -11.37 -4.33 4.04
CA ASP A 60 -12.08 -5.36 4.80
C ASP A 60 -13.29 -5.92 4.03
N ILE A 61 -13.96 -5.11 3.21
CA ILE A 61 -15.09 -5.56 2.37
C ILE A 61 -14.67 -6.14 1.01
N ALA A 62 -13.42 -5.88 0.59
CA ALA A 62 -12.92 -6.30 -0.71
C ALA A 62 -12.69 -7.82 -0.80
N THR A 63 -13.09 -8.39 -1.93
CA THR A 63 -12.67 -9.73 -2.38
C THR A 63 -11.16 -9.78 -2.65
N ASP A 64 -10.61 -10.99 -2.81
CA ASP A 64 -9.17 -11.16 -3.07
C ASP A 64 -8.72 -10.48 -4.36
N ASP A 65 -9.56 -10.48 -5.41
CA ASP A 65 -9.26 -9.81 -6.67
C ASP A 65 -9.37 -8.28 -6.54
N GLU A 66 -10.31 -7.77 -5.76
CA GLU A 66 -10.43 -6.34 -5.46
C GLU A 66 -9.25 -5.84 -4.62
N LYS A 67 -8.74 -6.64 -3.68
CA LYS A 67 -7.51 -6.32 -2.93
C LYS A 67 -6.30 -6.22 -3.84
N LYS A 68 -6.17 -7.11 -4.83
CA LYS A 68 -5.12 -7.00 -5.87
C LYS A 68 -5.27 -5.73 -6.69
N MET A 69 -6.50 -5.36 -7.07
CA MET A 69 -6.76 -4.09 -7.78
C MET A 69 -6.39 -2.87 -6.92
N LEU A 70 -6.78 -2.85 -5.64
CA LEU A 70 -6.41 -1.83 -4.66
C LEU A 70 -4.89 -1.72 -4.52
N ALA A 71 -4.19 -2.85 -4.35
CA ALA A 71 -2.74 -2.90 -4.28
C ALA A 71 -2.07 -2.35 -5.56
N GLY A 72 -2.62 -2.67 -6.74
CA GLY A 72 -2.16 -2.12 -8.01
C GLY A 72 -2.36 -0.60 -8.14
N LEU A 73 -3.47 -0.07 -7.63
CA LEU A 73 -3.73 1.38 -7.57
C LEU A 73 -2.72 2.08 -6.65
N VAL A 74 -2.47 1.49 -5.48
CA VAL A 74 -1.49 1.97 -4.49
C VAL A 74 -0.07 1.96 -5.08
N LEU A 75 0.31 0.91 -5.81
CA LEU A 75 1.57 0.85 -6.57
C LEU A 75 1.69 2.00 -7.59
N ARG A 76 0.66 2.23 -8.40
CA ARG A 76 0.64 3.33 -9.39
C ARG A 76 0.70 4.71 -8.72
N MET A 77 0.02 4.88 -7.60
CA MET A 77 0.07 6.11 -6.79
C MET A 77 1.48 6.36 -6.27
N GLY A 78 2.14 5.34 -5.69
CA GLY A 78 3.53 5.44 -5.25
C GLY A 78 4.48 5.82 -6.40
N LYS A 79 4.33 5.20 -7.58
CA LYS A 79 5.12 5.55 -8.78
C LYS A 79 4.92 7.01 -9.23
N ARG A 80 3.71 7.55 -9.09
CA ARG A 80 3.40 8.95 -9.47
C ARG A 80 4.09 9.97 -8.57
N VAL A 81 4.29 9.66 -7.28
CA VAL A 81 4.95 10.57 -6.31
C VAL A 81 6.47 10.69 -6.54
N ILE A 82 7.03 9.84 -7.41
CA ILE A 82 8.46 9.82 -7.79
C ILE A 82 8.73 10.75 -8.98
N HIS A 83 7.70 11.30 -9.64
CA HIS A 83 7.81 12.26 -10.76
C HIS A 83 7.28 13.63 -10.34
#